data_AF-A0A926NYZ4-F1
#
_entry.id   AF-A0A926NYZ4-F1
#
_cell.length_a   1.000
_cell.length_b   1.000
_cell.length_c   1.000
_cell.angle_alpha   90.00
_cell.angle_beta   90.00
_cell.angle_gamma   90.00
#
_symmetry.space_group_name_H-M   'P 1'
#
loop_
_entity.id
_entity.type
_entity.pdbx_description
1 polymer ?
#
loop_
_entity_poly.entity_id
_entity_poly.type
_entity_poly.pdbx_seq_one_letter_code
_entity_poly.pdbx_strand_id
1 'polypeptide(L)'
;MRTVKSFTTVAVALALALGSAGIVAAQSHDHDSHGSGAIEITLNDGAKWQGDQNMITGMTAIHGTMAANLDAIHNGTLPADAANGVAADVQKQVDFMVENCVLEPEVDEQFHIVLGEVMTGISALEAGEVETGAVTIVQALNAYGEHFEHPGWQMID
;
A
#
# COMPACT_ATOMS: atom_id res chain seq x y z
N MET A 1 -26.92 -25.83 65.68
CA MET A 1 -27.09 -27.05 64.85
C MET A 1 -28.47 -27.05 64.22
N ARG A 2 -28.51 -27.04 62.89
CA ARG A 2 -29.53 -27.57 61.95
C ARG A 2 -29.83 -26.61 60.80
N THR A 3 -29.02 -26.82 59.78
CA THR A 3 -29.22 -26.57 58.35
C THR A 3 -30.57 -27.09 57.87
N VAL A 4 -31.24 -26.33 57.00
CA VAL A 4 -32.09 -26.87 55.93
C VAL A 4 -31.87 -26.02 54.69
N LYS A 5 -31.19 -26.59 53.69
CA LYS A 5 -31.02 -26.03 52.34
C LYS A 5 -32.14 -26.64 51.48
N SER A 6 -33.10 -25.82 51.07
CA SER A 6 -34.09 -26.21 50.07
C SER A 6 -33.46 -26.12 48.69
N PHE A 7 -33.28 -27.27 48.05
CA PHE A 7 -32.91 -27.35 46.64
C PHE A 7 -34.19 -27.39 45.81
N THR A 8 -34.52 -26.28 45.15
CA THR A 8 -35.58 -26.24 44.15
C THR A 8 -34.92 -26.36 42.78
N THR A 9 -35.03 -27.54 42.18
CA THR A 9 -34.65 -27.81 40.79
C THR A 9 -35.61 -27.05 39.88
N VAL A 10 -35.08 -26.12 39.08
CA VAL A 10 -35.82 -25.48 37.98
C VAL A 10 -35.16 -25.94 36.68
N ALA A 11 -35.87 -26.81 35.96
CA ALA A 11 -35.54 -27.16 34.59
C ALA A 11 -36.12 -26.07 33.67
N VAL A 12 -35.24 -25.35 32.96
CA VAL A 12 -35.63 -24.51 31.83
C VAL A 12 -34.97 -25.11 30.59
N ALA A 13 -35.80 -25.69 29.73
CA ALA A 13 -35.44 -26.00 28.37
C ALA A 13 -35.38 -24.70 27.57
N LEU A 14 -34.25 -24.43 26.90
CA LEU A 14 -34.16 -23.38 25.89
C LEU A 14 -33.82 -24.01 24.54
N ALA A 15 -34.75 -23.82 23.62
CA ALA A 15 -34.73 -24.35 22.27
C ALA A 15 -33.69 -23.65 21.37
N LEU A 16 -33.29 -24.39 20.33
CA LEU A 16 -32.40 -24.05 19.24
C LEU A 16 -32.64 -22.67 18.61
N ALA A 17 -31.56 -21.96 18.32
CA ALA A 17 -31.47 -21.02 17.20
C ALA A 17 -30.24 -21.38 16.34
N LEU A 18 -30.49 -21.60 15.06
CA LEU A 18 -29.52 -21.82 13.99
C LEU A 18 -28.89 -20.49 13.55
N GLY A 19 -27.68 -20.57 13.00
CA GLY A 19 -27.06 -19.54 12.16
C GLY A 19 -26.09 -18.63 12.94
N SER A 20 -24.89 -18.31 12.47
CA SER A 20 -24.29 -18.43 11.15
C SER A 20 -22.77 -18.41 11.33
N ALA A 21 -22.05 -19.18 10.51
CA ALA A 21 -20.61 -19.03 10.38
C ALA A 21 -20.31 -17.56 10.04
N GLY A 22 -19.48 -16.92 10.86
CA GLY A 22 -18.91 -15.63 10.50
C GLY A 22 -18.06 -15.84 9.27
N ILE A 23 -18.60 -15.47 8.10
CA ILE A 23 -17.78 -15.25 6.92
C ILE A 23 -16.94 -14.03 7.26
N VAL A 24 -15.65 -14.26 7.51
CA VAL A 24 -14.64 -13.22 7.32
C VAL A 24 -14.79 -12.79 5.87
N ALA A 25 -15.33 -11.61 5.65
CA ALA A 25 -15.24 -10.97 4.36
C ALA A 25 -13.75 -10.74 4.12
N ALA A 26 -13.14 -11.63 3.34
CA ALA A 26 -11.94 -11.26 2.62
C ALA A 26 -12.35 -10.05 1.77
N GLN A 27 -11.75 -8.89 2.05
CA GLN A 27 -11.78 -7.78 1.11
C GLN A 27 -11.07 -8.29 -0.13
N SER A 28 -11.84 -8.78 -1.10
CA SER A 28 -11.37 -8.91 -2.46
C SER A 28 -11.10 -7.50 -2.93
N HIS A 29 -9.82 -7.16 -3.07
CA HIS A 29 -9.43 -6.02 -3.89
C HIS A 29 -9.86 -6.35 -5.32
N ASP A 30 -11.04 -5.89 -5.70
CA ASP A 30 -11.47 -5.88 -7.09
C ASP A 30 -10.50 -4.96 -7.84
N HIS A 31 -9.74 -5.53 -8.76
CA HIS A 31 -8.85 -4.79 -9.67
C HIS A 31 -9.65 -4.17 -10.85
N ASP A 32 -10.91 -3.82 -10.64
CA ASP A 32 -11.79 -3.24 -11.66
C ASP A 32 -11.84 -1.71 -11.52
N SER A 33 -10.68 -1.06 -11.65
CA SER A 33 -10.63 0.35 -12.03
C SER A 33 -9.32 0.71 -12.75
N HIS A 34 -9.32 0.64 -14.08
CA HIS A 34 -8.36 1.38 -14.91
C HIS A 34 -8.66 2.89 -14.92
N GLY A 35 -8.97 3.46 -13.76
CA GLY A 35 -9.41 4.84 -13.63
C GLY A 35 -9.07 5.36 -12.25
N SER A 36 -7.84 5.85 -12.11
CA SER A 36 -7.41 6.90 -11.15
C SER A 36 -8.24 6.96 -9.87
N GLY A 37 -8.35 5.83 -9.16
CA GLY A 37 -8.88 5.83 -7.80
C GLY A 37 -7.99 6.75 -6.98
N ALA A 38 -8.58 7.66 -6.21
CA ALA A 38 -7.79 8.52 -5.36
C ALA A 38 -7.00 7.64 -4.38
N ILE A 39 -5.67 7.80 -4.34
CA ILE A 39 -4.84 7.15 -3.32
C ILE A 39 -5.23 7.77 -1.98
N GLU A 40 -5.90 7.00 -1.12
CA GLU A 40 -6.44 7.51 0.14
C GLU A 40 -5.37 7.50 1.25
N ILE A 41 -4.52 8.52 1.26
CA ILE A 41 -3.55 8.77 2.35
C ILE A 41 -4.10 9.87 3.25
N THR A 42 -4.03 9.69 4.56
CA THR A 42 -4.42 10.73 5.52
C THR A 42 -3.23 11.60 5.92
N LEU A 43 -3.48 12.82 6.39
CA LEU A 43 -2.43 13.65 7.02
C LEU A 43 -2.36 13.36 8.52
N ASN A 44 -1.18 13.55 9.11
CA ASN A 44 -0.96 13.49 10.56
C ASN A 44 -1.52 14.75 11.23
N ASP A 45 -2.82 14.75 11.56
CA ASP A 45 -3.53 15.90 12.13
C ASP A 45 -3.35 17.19 11.29
N GLY A 46 -3.31 17.04 9.97
CA GLY A 46 -3.11 18.12 9.01
C GLY A 46 -1.65 18.45 8.70
N ALA A 47 -0.69 17.76 9.32
CA ALA A 47 0.73 17.79 8.96
C ALA A 47 1.12 16.60 8.08
N LYS A 48 2.22 16.74 7.34
CA LYS A 48 2.81 15.60 6.61
C LYS A 48 3.44 14.60 7.58
N TRP A 49 3.46 13.33 7.19
CA TRP A 49 4.14 12.27 7.92
C TRP A 49 5.65 12.42 7.82
N GLN A 50 6.33 12.21 8.94
CA GLN A 50 7.79 12.15 8.99
C GLN A 50 8.21 10.69 9.00
N GLY A 51 8.89 10.24 7.94
CA GLY A 51 9.48 8.90 7.92
C GLY A 51 10.97 8.92 8.25
N ASP A 52 11.58 7.74 8.11
CA ASP A 52 12.98 7.52 8.43
C ASP A 52 13.92 7.68 7.21
N GLN A 53 15.21 7.50 7.46
CA GLN A 53 16.24 7.63 6.42
C GLN A 53 16.17 6.50 5.37
N ASN A 54 15.68 5.31 5.72
CA ASN A 54 15.56 4.19 4.79
C ASN A 54 14.43 4.47 3.79
N MET A 55 13.28 4.96 4.28
CA MET A 55 12.17 5.46 3.46
C MET A 55 12.63 6.56 2.51
N ILE A 56 13.30 7.60 3.03
CA ILE A 56 13.82 8.70 2.20
C ILE A 56 14.77 8.18 1.12
N THR A 57 15.66 7.25 1.48
CA THR A 57 16.64 6.67 0.54
C THR A 57 15.95 5.88 -0.57
N GLY A 58 15.03 4.99 -0.22
CA GLY A 58 14.30 4.17 -1.20
C GLY A 58 13.43 5.02 -2.12
N MET A 59 12.65 5.96 -1.55
CA MET A 59 11.79 6.84 -2.36
C MET A 59 12.58 7.77 -3.27
N THR A 60 13.75 8.26 -2.83
CA THR A 60 14.67 9.02 -3.71
C THR A 60 15.13 8.17 -4.89
N ALA A 61 15.51 6.93 -4.64
CA ALA A 61 16.00 6.03 -5.68
C ALA A 61 14.89 5.67 -6.68
N ILE A 62 13.66 5.38 -6.20
CA ILE A 62 12.51 5.13 -7.07
C ILE A 62 12.23 6.36 -7.95
N HIS A 63 12.16 7.55 -7.34
CA HIS A 63 11.95 8.80 -8.06
C HIS A 63 12.99 9.00 -9.15
N GLY A 64 14.27 8.82 -8.83
CA GLY A 64 15.36 8.92 -9.80
C GLY A 64 15.26 7.91 -10.95
N THR A 65 14.90 6.66 -10.65
CA THR A 65 14.67 5.63 -11.67
C THR A 65 13.55 6.04 -12.62
N MET A 66 12.43 6.53 -12.10
CA MET A 66 11.31 6.99 -12.94
C MET A 66 11.70 8.22 -13.76
N ALA A 67 12.25 9.25 -13.12
CA ALA A 67 12.68 10.49 -13.79
C ALA A 67 13.65 10.23 -14.96
N ALA A 68 14.54 9.24 -14.84
CA ALA A 68 15.47 8.88 -15.90
C ALA A 68 14.83 8.20 -17.12
N ASN A 69 13.62 7.63 -16.98
CA ASN A 69 12.98 6.80 -18.01
C ASN A 69 11.66 7.36 -18.55
N LEU A 70 11.06 8.36 -17.89
CA LEU A 70 9.75 8.89 -18.26
C LEU A 70 9.69 9.43 -19.69
N ASP A 71 10.72 10.12 -20.17
CA ASP A 71 10.76 10.60 -21.56
C ASP A 71 10.66 9.43 -22.57
N ALA A 72 11.36 8.33 -22.31
CA ALA A 72 11.33 7.17 -23.19
C ALA A 72 9.96 6.46 -23.13
N ILE A 73 9.36 6.39 -21.94
CA ILE A 73 8.03 5.80 -21.70
C ILE A 73 6.94 6.63 -22.38
N HIS A 74 6.91 7.95 -22.14
CA HIS A 74 5.96 8.88 -22.76
C HIS A 74 6.01 8.86 -24.28
N ASN A 75 7.20 8.69 -24.87
CA ASN A 75 7.36 8.58 -26.31
C ASN A 75 7.12 7.17 -26.87
N GLY A 76 6.81 6.18 -26.02
CA GLY A 76 6.63 4.78 -26.43
C GLY A 76 7.91 4.14 -27.00
N THR A 77 9.08 4.63 -26.59
CA THR A 77 10.39 4.22 -27.12
C THR A 77 11.19 3.33 -26.17
N LEU A 78 10.71 3.13 -24.93
CA LEU A 78 11.36 2.23 -23.98
C LEU A 78 11.18 0.76 -24.42
N PRO A 79 12.26 0.00 -24.68
CA PRO A 79 12.16 -1.42 -25.04
C PRO A 79 11.60 -2.26 -23.88
N ALA A 80 10.94 -3.38 -24.19
CA ALA A 80 10.35 -4.27 -23.18
C ALA A 80 11.38 -4.77 -22.14
N ASP A 81 12.58 -5.17 -22.57
CA ASP A 81 13.65 -5.59 -21.65
C ASP A 81 14.10 -4.45 -20.73
N ALA A 82 14.05 -3.21 -21.22
CA ALA A 82 14.37 -2.04 -20.41
C ALA A 82 13.24 -1.70 -19.43
N ALA A 83 11.97 -1.88 -19.81
CA ALA A 83 10.83 -1.75 -18.90
C ALA A 83 10.90 -2.76 -17.74
N ASN A 84 11.28 -4.02 -18.03
CA ASN A 84 11.55 -5.01 -17.00
C ASN A 84 12.73 -4.62 -16.09
N GLY A 85 13.76 -3.98 -16.65
CA GLY A 85 14.87 -3.41 -15.88
C GLY A 85 14.40 -2.31 -14.92
N VAL A 86 13.55 -1.39 -15.39
CA VAL A 86 12.93 -0.35 -14.56
C VAL A 86 12.11 -0.98 -13.43
N ALA A 87 11.27 -1.97 -13.74
CA ALA A 87 10.47 -2.68 -12.74
C ALA A 87 11.35 -3.32 -11.65
N ALA A 88 12.43 -4.01 -12.05
CA ALA A 88 13.37 -4.63 -11.12
C ALA A 88 14.11 -3.61 -10.24
N ASP A 89 14.52 -2.48 -10.81
CA ASP A 89 15.21 -1.41 -10.07
C ASP A 89 14.29 -0.75 -9.03
N VAL A 90 13.01 -0.56 -9.36
CA VAL A 90 12.00 -0.06 -8.41
C VAL A 90 11.69 -1.10 -7.34
N GLN A 91 11.43 -2.36 -7.71
CA GLN A 91 11.18 -3.46 -6.76
C GLN A 91 12.31 -3.61 -5.75
N LYS A 92 13.56 -3.50 -6.18
CA LYS A 92 14.73 -3.54 -5.29
C LYS A 92 14.68 -2.48 -4.19
N GLN A 93 14.16 -1.28 -4.47
CA GLN A 93 14.04 -0.24 -3.45
C GLN A 93 12.87 -0.50 -2.50
N VAL A 94 11.78 -1.08 -3.01
CA VAL A 94 10.67 -1.56 -2.16
C VAL A 94 11.17 -2.62 -1.20
N ASP A 95 11.88 -3.63 -1.70
CA ASP A 95 12.48 -4.69 -0.89
C ASP A 95 13.42 -4.11 0.17
N PHE A 96 14.30 -3.18 -0.22
CA PHE A 96 15.18 -2.49 0.72
C PHE A 96 14.41 -1.78 1.84
N MET A 97 13.34 -1.05 1.52
CA MET A 97 12.55 -0.32 2.53
C MET A 97 11.82 -1.29 3.47
N VAL A 98 11.26 -2.39 2.94
CA VAL A 98 10.58 -3.42 3.75
C VAL A 98 11.56 -4.14 4.67
N GLU A 99 12.72 -4.56 4.14
CA GLU A 99 13.74 -5.27 4.93
C GLU A 99 14.35 -4.40 6.04
N ASN A 100 14.38 -3.08 5.85
CA ASN A 100 14.98 -2.13 6.77
C ASN A 100 13.94 -1.22 7.46
N CYS A 101 12.66 -1.61 7.47
CA CYS A 101 11.60 -0.80 8.04
C CYS A 101 11.78 -0.64 9.56
N VAL A 102 11.89 0.62 10.00
CA VAL A 102 11.93 1.02 11.41
C VAL A 102 10.98 2.20 11.68
N LEU A 103 9.99 2.39 10.80
CA LEU A 103 8.98 3.43 10.91
C LEU A 103 8.10 3.21 12.14
N GLU A 104 7.64 4.31 12.73
CA GLU A 104 6.56 4.26 13.72
C GLU A 104 5.29 3.68 13.06
N PRO A 105 4.48 2.86 13.77
CA PRO A 105 3.37 2.13 13.17
C PRO A 105 2.37 2.99 12.39
N GLU A 106 2.08 4.21 12.85
CA GLU A 106 1.15 5.13 12.18
C GLU A 106 1.73 5.68 10.86
N VAL A 107 3.05 5.89 10.81
CA VAL A 107 3.74 6.31 9.57
C VAL A 107 3.76 5.14 8.58
N ASP A 108 4.08 3.94 9.06
CA ASP A 108 4.14 2.71 8.27
C ASP A 108 2.80 2.35 7.65
N GLU A 109 1.70 2.48 8.40
CA GLU A 109 0.34 2.24 7.89
C GLU A 109 0.03 3.11 6.67
N GLN A 110 0.36 4.40 6.72
CA GLN A 110 0.14 5.31 5.60
C GLN A 110 1.14 5.06 4.47
N PHE A 111 2.38 4.71 4.79
CA PHE A 111 3.42 4.46 3.78
C PHE A 111 3.15 3.17 3.00
N HIS A 112 2.55 2.16 3.62
CA HIS A 112 2.13 0.94 2.94
C HIS A 112 1.14 1.18 1.80
N ILE A 113 0.30 2.22 1.89
CA ILE A 113 -0.61 2.61 0.79
C ILE A 113 0.20 3.04 -0.43
N VAL A 114 1.24 3.87 -0.23
CA VAL A 114 2.16 4.27 -1.30
C VAL A 114 2.86 3.05 -1.90
N LEU A 115 3.43 2.17 -1.06
CA LEU A 115 4.15 0.99 -1.53
C LEU A 115 3.23 0.02 -2.29
N GLY A 116 1.97 -0.13 -1.89
CA GLY A 116 0.99 -0.96 -2.60
C GLY A 116 0.73 -0.48 -4.03
N GLU A 117 0.61 0.84 -4.23
CA GLU A 117 0.47 1.43 -5.56
C GLU A 117 1.75 1.29 -6.39
N VAL A 118 2.93 1.50 -5.78
CA VAL A 118 4.22 1.25 -6.45
C VAL A 118 4.32 -0.21 -6.92
N MET A 119 3.95 -1.18 -6.08
CA MET A 119 3.95 -2.61 -6.44
C MET A 119 2.95 -2.96 -7.54
N THR A 120 1.80 -2.28 -7.56
CA THR A 120 0.82 -2.41 -8.66
C THR A 120 1.42 -1.91 -9.96
N GLY A 121 2.11 -0.77 -9.94
CA GLY A 121 2.80 -0.23 -11.11
C GLY A 121 3.97 -1.10 -11.58
N ILE A 122 4.76 -1.66 -10.66
CA ILE A 122 5.80 -2.67 -10.98
C ILE A 122 5.18 -3.85 -11.73
N SER A 123 4.09 -4.41 -11.20
CA SER A 123 3.41 -5.57 -11.81
C SER A 123 2.92 -5.26 -13.24
N ALA A 124 2.42 -4.05 -13.48
CA ALA A 124 2.00 -3.61 -14.81
C ALA A 124 3.20 -3.45 -15.77
N LEU A 125 4.33 -2.92 -15.31
CA LEU A 125 5.57 -2.86 -16.11
C LEU A 125 6.02 -4.28 -16.54
N GLU A 126 6.03 -5.23 -15.61
CA GLU A 126 6.40 -6.63 -15.87
C GLU A 126 5.42 -7.35 -16.82
N ALA A 127 4.15 -6.95 -16.79
CA ALA A 127 3.12 -7.43 -17.73
C ALA A 127 3.22 -6.79 -19.14
N GLY A 128 4.12 -5.82 -19.34
CA GLY A 128 4.29 -5.09 -20.60
C GLY A 128 3.31 -3.91 -20.77
N GLU A 129 2.54 -3.57 -19.74
CA GLU A 129 1.65 -2.40 -19.70
C GLU A 129 2.44 -1.15 -19.28
N VAL A 130 3.46 -0.81 -20.08
CA VAL A 130 4.53 0.15 -19.68
C VAL A 130 3.99 1.52 -19.27
N GLU A 131 3.08 2.09 -20.06
CA GLU A 131 2.49 3.41 -19.76
C GLU A 131 1.63 3.34 -18.48
N THR A 132 0.76 2.34 -18.37
CA THR A 132 -0.07 2.11 -17.17
C THR A 132 0.79 2.00 -15.92
N GLY A 133 1.81 1.12 -15.95
CA GLY A 133 2.68 0.91 -14.80
C GLY A 133 3.46 2.15 -14.40
N ALA A 134 3.98 2.90 -15.39
CA ALA A 134 4.68 4.15 -15.12
C ALA A 134 3.77 5.22 -14.51
N VAL A 135 2.55 5.39 -15.04
CA VAL A 135 1.56 6.34 -14.51
C VAL A 135 1.19 5.97 -13.07
N THR A 136 0.94 4.69 -12.77
CA THR A 136 0.64 4.24 -11.41
C THR A 136 1.78 4.55 -10.44
N ILE A 137 3.04 4.26 -10.81
CA ILE A 137 4.20 4.59 -9.95
C ILE A 137 4.30 6.11 -9.75
N VAL A 138 4.16 6.91 -10.81
CA VAL A 138 4.23 8.38 -10.72
C VAL A 138 3.14 8.94 -9.83
N GLN A 139 1.91 8.43 -9.92
CA GLN A 139 0.80 8.84 -9.05
C GLN A 139 1.11 8.51 -7.58
N ALA A 140 1.67 7.32 -7.30
CA ALA A 140 2.12 6.96 -5.96
C ALA A 140 3.23 7.88 -5.43
N LEU A 141 4.21 8.24 -6.28
CA LEU A 141 5.30 9.17 -5.94
C LEU A 141 4.79 10.59 -5.66
N ASN A 142 3.78 11.04 -6.41
CA ASN A 142 3.16 12.35 -6.17
C ASN A 142 2.33 12.33 -4.88
N ALA A 143 1.54 11.28 -4.64
CA ALA A 143 0.82 11.11 -3.38
C ALA A 143 1.78 11.06 -2.18
N TYR A 144 2.92 10.37 -2.30
CA TYR A 144 3.99 10.42 -1.31
C TYR A 144 4.48 11.86 -1.08
N GLY A 145 4.79 12.59 -2.15
CA GLY A 145 5.23 13.98 -2.07
C GLY A 145 4.23 14.92 -1.40
N GLU A 146 2.93 14.64 -1.52
CA GLU A 146 1.85 15.41 -0.89
C GLU A 146 1.72 15.12 0.60
N HIS A 147 1.99 13.89 1.03
CA HIS A 147 1.65 13.42 2.38
C HIS A 147 2.86 13.18 3.29
N PHE A 148 4.08 13.06 2.75
CA PHE A 148 5.29 12.79 3.51
C PHE A 148 6.30 13.95 3.44
N GLU A 149 6.99 14.21 4.54
CA GLU A 149 8.12 15.12 4.58
C GLU A 149 9.31 14.48 3.86
N HIS A 150 9.73 15.11 2.76
CA HIS A 150 10.93 14.73 2.04
C HIS A 150 11.62 16.00 1.51
N PRO A 151 12.73 16.43 2.12
CA PRO A 151 13.42 17.66 1.71
C PRO A 151 13.86 17.62 0.25
N GLY A 152 13.42 18.61 -0.54
CA GLY A 152 13.78 18.71 -1.95
C GLY A 152 12.99 17.81 -2.90
N TRP A 153 11.92 17.16 -2.42
CA TRP A 153 11.04 16.36 -3.29
C TRP A 153 10.44 17.21 -4.40
N GLN A 154 10.40 16.64 -5.60
CA GLN A 154 9.81 17.25 -6.79
C GLN A 154 8.67 16.35 -7.26
N MET A 155 7.50 16.95 -7.47
CA MET A 155 6.42 16.24 -8.17
C MET A 155 6.86 15.93 -9.60
N ILE A 156 6.33 14.83 -10.12
CA ILE A 156 6.54 14.41 -11.49
C ILE A 156 5.27 14.76 -12.28
N ASP A 157 5.45 15.48 -13.39
CA ASP A 157 4.40 15.90 -14.33
C ASP A 157 4.18 14.90 -15.46
#